data_AF-A0A226F283-F1
#
_entry.id   AF-A0A226F283-F1
#
_cell.length_a   1.000
_cell.length_b   1.000
_cell.length_c   1.000
_cell.angle_alpha   90.00
_cell.angle_beta   90.00
_cell.angle_gamma   90.00
#
_symmetry.space_group_name_H-M   'P 1'
#
loop_
_entity.id
_entity.type
_entity.pdbx_description
1 polymer ?
#
loop_
_entity_poly.entity_id
_entity_poly.type
_entity_poly.pdbx_seq_one_letter_code
_entity_poly.pdbx_strand_id
1 'polypeptide(L)'
;MTFCKPTIFQGTIRTLLFVAFLSLACPTNGEQWQEDALKKEGVIPEIIDSVKAYPLNITYGDGVEVKYGNLIKPTLAGSAPTKVNWDADPNKLYVLVMTDPDAPARGAKLLGEVNHWMIVNIPGSDLDLSKGDTLADYGPPGPPRGTGPHRYVFVVYEQQGKFVPSPKYSERLTVTALAKRIKFSVKEFAKEFNLGEPVAANFFLSEYTPPRNVFPRIIPASSAKNFSSTTNLSTKIAVLGACGGIGQPLSLLLKMNPRVHELAMYDIQYPQGVASDLSHVPSPCAVQGFGAGQIMEALKDAKIVVCAAGSPRKAGVTREEQFRINSKVVKELAKSCSIMNPHAIYCIVTNPINSTVPLFCEIFKRAGVLNEGKILGISNLGMMRASSYIAKEKGWKPSSVSCPVIGGHSGITIVPIISQCKPDPQLSPEQVKLVTHEIREAGAEIVAAKKGAGTVALSIAWSAHKFIDSLLRAVDGEKGIVETAYVKGSVAEVNYFSNPVELGPEGVVKNLGLPQLNDYEKSLLNDCIPALTQHIRAGEGAATDSRPNLVPNAMVL
;
A
#
# COMPACT_ATOMS: atom_id res chain seq x y z
N MET A 1 -102.17 -19.50 -31.10
CA MET A 1 -102.30 -19.64 -29.63
C MET A 1 -101.26 -20.69 -29.21
N THR A 2 -100.19 -20.45 -28.46
CA THR A 2 -99.71 -19.27 -27.72
C THR A 2 -98.20 -19.45 -27.46
N PHE A 3 -97.39 -18.48 -27.90
CA PHE A 3 -96.10 -17.92 -27.41
C PHE A 3 -95.18 -18.70 -26.42
N CYS A 4 -93.90 -18.98 -26.78
CA CYS A 4 -92.63 -18.23 -26.47
C CYS A 4 -92.04 -18.52 -25.06
N LYS A 5 -90.74 -18.63 -24.75
CA LYS A 5 -89.40 -18.52 -25.41
C LYS A 5 -88.32 -19.00 -24.35
N PRO A 6 -86.98 -18.96 -24.57
CA PRO A 6 -86.11 -20.13 -24.30
C PRO A 6 -84.86 -19.89 -23.38
N THR A 7 -84.00 -20.92 -23.28
CA THR A 7 -82.51 -20.94 -23.43
C THR A 7 -81.57 -21.22 -22.23
N ILE A 8 -81.00 -22.45 -22.21
CA ILE A 8 -79.59 -22.92 -22.10
C ILE A 8 -78.61 -22.32 -21.04
N PHE A 9 -77.97 -23.16 -20.19
CA PHE A 9 -76.54 -23.60 -20.31
C PHE A 9 -76.08 -24.62 -19.26
N GLN A 10 -75.19 -25.49 -19.74
CA GLN A 10 -74.65 -26.74 -19.18
C GLN A 10 -73.76 -26.55 -17.94
N GLY A 11 -73.88 -27.49 -16.99
CA GLY A 11 -72.88 -27.75 -15.96
C GLY A 11 -72.60 -29.25 -15.91
N THR A 12 -71.32 -29.65 -15.92
CA THR A 12 -70.93 -31.02 -15.60
C THR A 12 -69.84 -31.03 -14.54
N ILE A 13 -70.19 -31.74 -13.48
CA ILE A 13 -69.50 -32.16 -12.25
C ILE A 13 -68.08 -32.71 -12.50
N ARG A 14 -67.13 -32.38 -11.60
CA ARG A 14 -65.94 -33.20 -11.36
C ARG A 14 -65.69 -33.41 -9.86
N THR A 15 -65.58 -34.67 -9.51
CA THR A 15 -65.26 -35.27 -8.21
C THR A 15 -63.82 -34.94 -7.78
N LEU A 16 -63.63 -34.50 -6.54
CA LEU A 16 -62.32 -34.32 -5.89
C LEU A 16 -61.78 -35.66 -5.36
N LEU A 17 -60.59 -36.04 -5.83
CA LEU A 17 -59.74 -37.08 -5.24
C LEU A 17 -58.49 -36.37 -4.70
N PHE A 18 -58.34 -36.35 -3.37
CA PHE A 18 -57.15 -35.87 -2.69
C PHE A 18 -56.02 -36.91 -2.87
N VAL A 19 -55.03 -36.58 -3.69
CA VAL A 19 -53.73 -37.28 -3.71
C VAL A 19 -52.70 -36.31 -3.14
N ALA A 20 -52.17 -36.65 -1.98
CA ALA A 20 -51.02 -35.98 -1.39
C ALA A 20 -49.79 -36.23 -2.28
N PHE A 21 -49.41 -35.24 -3.09
CA PHE A 21 -48.09 -35.21 -3.72
C PHE A 21 -47.09 -34.66 -2.71
N LEU A 22 -46.30 -35.54 -2.11
CA LEU A 22 -44.94 -35.16 -1.71
C LEU A 22 -44.19 -34.86 -3.02
N SER A 23 -44.10 -33.58 -3.37
CA SER A 23 -43.21 -33.13 -4.45
C SER A 23 -41.77 -33.19 -3.94
N LEU A 24 -41.12 -34.33 -4.12
CA LEU A 24 -39.68 -34.32 -4.39
C LEU A 24 -39.53 -33.61 -5.74
N ALA A 25 -39.27 -32.31 -5.69
CA ALA A 25 -38.96 -31.53 -6.87
C ALA A 25 -37.69 -32.11 -7.49
N CYS A 26 -37.84 -32.77 -8.64
CA CYS A 26 -36.72 -33.10 -9.50
C CYS A 26 -36.36 -31.79 -10.22
N PRO A 27 -35.11 -31.29 -10.13
CA PRO A 27 -34.73 -30.06 -10.81
C PRO A 27 -34.97 -30.22 -12.30
N THR A 28 -35.51 -29.18 -12.93
CA THR A 28 -35.64 -29.17 -14.39
C THR A 28 -34.23 -29.23 -15.01
N ASN A 29 -34.07 -29.79 -16.21
CA ASN A 29 -32.76 -29.93 -16.90
C ASN A 29 -31.95 -28.60 -17.00
N GLY A 30 -32.56 -27.44 -16.77
CA GLY A 30 -31.92 -26.12 -16.74
C GLY A 30 -31.32 -25.68 -15.40
N GLU A 31 -31.63 -26.34 -14.27
CA GLU A 31 -31.10 -26.01 -12.93
C GLU A 31 -29.98 -26.96 -12.50
N GLN A 32 -30.03 -28.21 -12.97
CA GLN A 32 -29.10 -29.26 -12.57
C GLN A 32 -27.63 -28.95 -12.95
N TRP A 33 -27.40 -28.31 -14.10
CA TRP A 33 -26.03 -27.97 -14.53
C TRP A 33 -25.37 -26.86 -13.69
N GLN A 34 -26.17 -26.00 -13.04
CA GLN A 34 -25.66 -24.92 -12.18
C GLN A 34 -25.14 -25.50 -10.86
N GLU A 35 -25.92 -26.40 -10.26
CA GLU A 35 -25.51 -27.15 -9.08
C GLU A 35 -24.30 -28.05 -9.39
N ASP A 36 -24.29 -28.70 -10.55
CA ASP A 36 -23.14 -29.49 -11.01
C ASP A 36 -21.88 -28.63 -11.18
N ALA A 37 -22.00 -27.39 -11.67
CA ALA A 37 -20.87 -26.46 -11.77
C ALA A 37 -20.33 -26.05 -10.39
N LEU A 38 -21.22 -25.79 -9.43
CA LEU A 38 -20.86 -25.49 -8.04
C LEU A 38 -20.15 -26.68 -7.36
N LYS A 39 -20.63 -27.91 -7.60
CA LYS A 39 -19.98 -29.14 -7.11
C LYS A 39 -18.64 -29.37 -7.78
N LYS A 40 -18.57 -29.22 -9.10
CA LYS A 40 -17.36 -29.46 -9.90
C LYS A 40 -16.19 -28.57 -9.46
N GLU A 41 -16.45 -27.30 -9.18
CA GLU A 41 -15.42 -26.36 -8.71
C GLU A 41 -15.23 -26.37 -7.18
N GLY A 42 -15.87 -27.29 -6.46
CA GLY A 42 -15.73 -27.47 -5.02
C GLY A 42 -16.40 -26.38 -4.18
N VAL A 43 -17.20 -25.48 -4.77
CA VAL A 43 -18.01 -24.52 -3.99
C VAL A 43 -18.95 -25.27 -3.06
N ILE A 44 -19.54 -26.35 -3.55
CA ILE A 44 -20.15 -27.42 -2.75
C ILE A 44 -19.16 -28.60 -2.71
N PRO A 45 -18.73 -29.10 -1.54
CA PRO A 45 -19.15 -28.72 -0.19
C PRO A 45 -18.21 -27.73 0.52
N GLU A 46 -17.15 -27.18 -0.12
CA GLU A 46 -16.12 -26.45 0.63
C GLU A 46 -16.64 -25.15 1.26
N ILE A 47 -17.50 -24.42 0.54
CA ILE A 47 -17.97 -23.08 0.91
C ILE A 47 -19.39 -23.12 1.44
N ILE A 48 -20.26 -23.92 0.82
CA ILE A 48 -21.64 -24.15 1.22
C ILE A 48 -21.94 -25.65 1.14
N ASP A 49 -22.86 -26.15 1.97
CA ASP A 49 -23.18 -27.59 2.02
C ASP A 49 -24.24 -28.00 0.97
N SER A 50 -25.17 -27.10 0.66
CA SER A 50 -26.27 -27.25 -0.31
C SER A 50 -26.71 -25.87 -0.83
N VAL A 51 -27.55 -25.83 -1.85
CA VAL A 51 -28.24 -24.61 -2.31
C VAL A 51 -29.64 -24.97 -2.80
N LYS A 52 -30.64 -24.13 -2.49
CA LYS A 52 -32.06 -24.39 -2.79
C LYS A 52 -32.49 -24.22 -4.26
N ALA A 53 -31.57 -23.80 -5.14
CA ALA A 53 -31.68 -23.83 -6.62
C ALA A 53 -32.33 -22.63 -7.36
N TYR A 54 -32.14 -21.38 -6.92
CA TYR A 54 -32.45 -20.22 -7.79
C TYR A 54 -31.23 -19.69 -8.55
N PRO A 55 -31.38 -19.33 -9.85
CA PRO A 55 -30.31 -18.69 -10.58
C PRO A 55 -29.99 -17.33 -9.96
N LEU A 56 -28.76 -17.17 -9.47
CA LEU A 56 -28.25 -15.89 -9.01
C LEU A 56 -27.67 -15.14 -10.20
N ASN A 57 -28.42 -14.16 -10.71
CA ASN A 57 -28.02 -13.36 -11.86
C ASN A 57 -27.22 -12.14 -11.39
N ILE A 58 -25.93 -12.12 -11.71
CA ILE A 58 -25.02 -11.03 -11.39
C ILE A 58 -24.49 -10.45 -12.68
N THR A 59 -24.66 -9.13 -12.84
CA THR A 59 -24.14 -8.39 -13.99
C THR A 59 -23.30 -7.23 -13.48
N TYR A 60 -22.04 -7.19 -13.89
CA TYR A 60 -21.14 -6.06 -13.69
C TYR A 60 -21.50 -4.92 -14.65
N GLY A 61 -20.69 -3.86 -14.72
CA GLY A 61 -20.80 -2.86 -15.78
C GLY A 61 -20.67 -3.50 -17.17
N ASP A 62 -20.74 -2.72 -18.25
CA ASP A 62 -20.53 -3.18 -19.63
C ASP A 62 -21.30 -4.46 -20.08
N GLY A 63 -22.30 -4.92 -19.31
CA GLY A 63 -23.04 -6.16 -19.55
C GLY A 63 -22.30 -7.46 -19.20
N VAL A 64 -21.23 -7.42 -18.40
CA VAL A 64 -20.45 -8.63 -18.05
C VAL A 64 -21.21 -9.48 -17.02
N GLU A 65 -21.63 -10.69 -17.43
CA GLU A 65 -22.42 -11.61 -16.60
C GLU A 65 -21.55 -12.68 -15.89
N VAL A 66 -21.91 -13.02 -14.66
CA VAL A 66 -21.36 -14.15 -13.90
C VAL A 66 -22.10 -15.43 -14.29
N LYS A 67 -21.36 -16.44 -14.77
CA LYS A 67 -21.89 -17.70 -15.32
C LYS A 67 -21.14 -18.91 -14.76
N TYR A 68 -21.38 -19.22 -13.48
CA TYR A 68 -21.01 -20.47 -12.81
C TYR A 68 -19.61 -21.00 -13.18
N GLY A 69 -18.60 -20.14 -13.00
CA GLY A 69 -17.18 -20.47 -13.24
C GLY A 69 -16.57 -19.88 -14.50
N ASN A 70 -17.27 -19.00 -15.22
CA ASN A 70 -16.66 -18.23 -16.30
C ASN A 70 -15.50 -17.37 -15.80
N LEU A 71 -14.52 -17.12 -16.67
CA LEU A 71 -13.40 -16.26 -16.36
C LEU A 71 -13.78 -14.79 -16.55
N ILE A 72 -13.77 -14.01 -15.46
CA ILE A 72 -13.96 -12.55 -15.50
C ILE A 72 -12.65 -11.89 -15.07
N LYS A 73 -12.14 -10.99 -15.92
CA LYS A 73 -10.89 -10.27 -15.63
C LYS A 73 -11.07 -9.33 -14.44
N PRO A 74 -10.06 -9.15 -13.58
CA PRO A 74 -10.13 -8.23 -12.45
C PRO A 74 -10.62 -6.82 -12.83
N THR A 75 -10.22 -6.33 -14.02
CA THR A 75 -10.63 -5.02 -14.54
C THR A 75 -12.13 -4.89 -14.82
N LEU A 76 -12.81 -5.99 -15.17
CA LEU A 76 -14.25 -6.00 -15.47
C LEU A 76 -15.09 -6.09 -14.19
N ALA A 77 -14.51 -6.56 -13.09
CA ALA A 77 -15.12 -6.67 -11.78
C ALA A 77 -14.54 -5.66 -10.75
N GLY A 78 -13.93 -4.58 -11.24
CA GLY A 78 -13.25 -3.56 -10.41
C GLY A 78 -14.18 -2.70 -9.56
N SER A 79 -15.48 -2.70 -9.86
CA SER A 79 -16.54 -2.06 -9.06
C SER A 79 -17.62 -3.09 -8.75
N ALA A 80 -18.45 -2.82 -7.74
CA ALA A 80 -19.55 -3.71 -7.37
C ALA A 80 -20.48 -3.97 -8.58
N PRO A 81 -21.11 -5.16 -8.66
CA PRO A 81 -22.06 -5.46 -9.72
C PRO A 81 -23.16 -4.39 -9.84
N THR A 82 -23.55 -4.08 -11.07
CA THR A 82 -24.63 -3.11 -11.33
C THR A 82 -26.01 -3.71 -11.12
N LYS A 83 -26.14 -5.03 -11.23
CA LYS A 83 -27.37 -5.80 -10.99
C LYS A 83 -27.05 -7.11 -10.29
N VAL A 84 -27.81 -7.44 -9.24
CA VAL A 84 -27.78 -8.74 -8.55
C VAL A 84 -29.23 -9.13 -8.27
N ASN A 85 -29.71 -10.19 -8.91
CA ASN A 85 -31.10 -10.62 -8.79
C ASN A 85 -31.19 -12.13 -8.54
N TRP A 86 -32.14 -12.54 -7.71
CA TRP A 86 -32.54 -13.93 -7.48
C TRP A 86 -34.07 -13.98 -7.29
N ASP A 87 -34.64 -15.18 -7.21
CA ASP A 87 -36.06 -15.32 -6.90
C ASP A 87 -36.27 -15.09 -5.39
N ALA A 88 -36.89 -13.96 -5.05
CA ALA A 88 -37.01 -13.48 -3.68
C ALA A 88 -38.48 -13.33 -3.27
N ASP A 89 -38.80 -13.73 -2.04
CA ASP A 89 -40.08 -13.41 -1.42
C ASP A 89 -40.07 -11.91 -1.06
N PRO A 90 -41.02 -11.12 -1.58
CA PRO A 90 -41.07 -9.67 -1.36
C PRO A 90 -41.21 -9.27 0.11
N ASN A 91 -41.64 -10.18 0.99
CA ASN A 91 -41.85 -9.92 2.41
C ASN A 91 -40.65 -10.31 3.29
N LYS A 92 -39.56 -10.78 2.69
CA LYS A 92 -38.38 -11.27 3.40
C LYS A 92 -37.19 -10.32 3.26
N LEU A 93 -36.22 -10.51 4.15
CA LEU A 93 -34.93 -9.84 4.11
C LEU A 93 -33.85 -10.85 3.75
N TYR A 94 -32.79 -10.39 3.10
CA TYR A 94 -31.73 -11.25 2.60
C TYR A 94 -30.33 -10.73 2.96
N VAL A 95 -29.40 -11.68 3.06
CA VAL A 95 -27.97 -11.42 3.14
C VAL A 95 -27.32 -11.83 1.83
N LEU A 96 -26.50 -10.95 1.27
CA LEU A 96 -25.58 -11.25 0.17
C LEU A 96 -24.15 -11.26 0.70
N VAL A 97 -23.41 -12.33 0.40
CA VAL A 97 -21.97 -12.46 0.69
C VAL A 97 -21.21 -12.76 -0.60
N MET A 98 -20.13 -12.03 -0.85
CA MET A 98 -19.11 -12.36 -1.86
C MET A 98 -17.82 -12.75 -1.14
N THR A 99 -17.25 -13.90 -1.49
CA THR A 99 -16.12 -14.49 -0.76
C THR A 99 -15.09 -15.14 -1.68
N ASP A 100 -13.81 -15.11 -1.29
CA ASP A 100 -12.68 -15.74 -2.00
C ASP A 100 -12.03 -16.81 -1.10
N PRO A 101 -12.25 -18.11 -1.36
CA PRO A 101 -11.65 -19.19 -0.59
C PRO A 101 -10.23 -19.56 -1.02
N ASP A 102 -9.73 -18.98 -2.12
CA ASP A 102 -8.48 -19.36 -2.75
C ASP A 102 -7.32 -18.43 -2.36
N ALA A 103 -7.49 -17.55 -1.37
CA ALA A 103 -6.40 -16.70 -0.89
C ALA A 103 -5.41 -17.47 0.03
N PRO A 104 -4.07 -17.34 -0.16
CA PRO A 104 -3.39 -16.58 -1.21
C PRO A 104 -3.28 -17.33 -2.56
N ALA A 105 -3.43 -18.65 -2.57
CA ALA A 105 -3.57 -19.47 -3.77
C ALA A 105 -4.47 -20.67 -3.48
N ARG A 106 -5.14 -21.22 -4.50
CA ARG A 106 -6.03 -22.38 -4.36
C ARG A 106 -5.30 -23.54 -3.67
N GLY A 107 -5.87 -24.04 -2.57
CA GLY A 107 -5.29 -25.11 -1.75
C GLY A 107 -4.30 -24.66 -0.66
N ALA A 108 -3.83 -23.41 -0.67
CA ALA A 108 -3.00 -22.85 0.38
C ALA A 108 -3.88 -22.26 1.51
N LYS A 109 -4.08 -23.01 2.60
CA LYS A 109 -4.95 -22.60 3.73
C LYS A 109 -4.38 -21.46 4.61
N LEU A 110 -3.48 -20.63 4.09
CA LEU A 110 -2.71 -19.67 4.90
C LEU A 110 -3.53 -18.43 5.29
N LEU A 111 -4.31 -17.87 4.36
CA LEU A 111 -5.19 -16.71 4.59
C LEU A 111 -6.65 -17.12 4.83
N GLY A 112 -7.05 -18.30 4.33
CA GLY A 112 -8.42 -18.78 4.45
C GLY A 112 -9.39 -17.96 3.59
N GLU A 113 -10.68 -18.18 3.78
CA GLU A 113 -11.72 -17.49 3.05
C GLU A 113 -11.71 -15.97 3.36
N VAL A 114 -11.76 -15.14 2.33
CA VAL A 114 -11.70 -13.67 2.42
C VAL A 114 -13.07 -13.08 2.14
N ASN A 115 -13.61 -12.31 3.09
CA ASN A 115 -14.86 -11.57 2.91
C ASN A 115 -14.65 -10.36 1.97
N HIS A 116 -15.06 -10.52 0.71
CA HIS A 116 -14.97 -9.48 -0.32
C HIS A 116 -16.12 -8.49 -0.25
N TRP A 117 -17.35 -8.92 0.03
CA TRP A 117 -18.51 -8.02 0.11
C TRP A 117 -19.60 -8.65 0.97
N MET A 118 -20.25 -7.86 1.81
CA MET A 118 -21.35 -8.37 2.64
C MET A 118 -22.38 -7.28 2.88
N ILE A 119 -23.62 -7.56 2.50
CA ILE A 119 -24.79 -6.71 2.74
C ILE A 119 -25.87 -7.53 3.40
N VAL A 120 -26.41 -7.04 4.51
CA VAL A 120 -27.55 -7.62 5.23
C VAL A 120 -28.78 -6.74 5.06
N ASN A 121 -29.95 -7.22 5.46
CA ASN A 121 -31.22 -6.49 5.43
C ASN A 121 -31.64 -6.05 4.03
N ILE A 122 -31.27 -6.80 2.99
CA ILE A 122 -31.70 -6.49 1.61
C ILE A 122 -33.20 -6.81 1.49
N PRO A 123 -34.07 -5.85 1.13
CA PRO A 123 -35.50 -6.10 0.96
C PRO A 123 -35.76 -7.00 -0.25
N GLY A 124 -36.51 -8.08 -0.06
CA GLY A 124 -36.95 -8.96 -1.15
C GLY A 124 -37.87 -8.28 -2.16
N SER A 125 -38.53 -7.18 -1.79
CA SER A 125 -39.55 -6.53 -2.62
C SER A 125 -39.01 -5.89 -3.90
N ASP A 126 -37.75 -5.45 -3.89
CA ASP A 126 -37.12 -4.78 -5.03
C ASP A 126 -35.65 -5.17 -5.26
N LEU A 127 -35.05 -5.94 -4.34
CA LEU A 127 -33.65 -6.35 -4.38
C LEU A 127 -32.68 -5.17 -4.54
N ASP A 128 -33.08 -3.99 -4.06
CA ASP A 128 -32.22 -2.82 -4.06
C ASP A 128 -31.18 -2.94 -2.93
N LEU A 129 -29.98 -3.37 -3.30
CA LEU A 129 -28.83 -3.53 -2.41
C LEU A 129 -28.49 -2.25 -1.64
N SER A 130 -28.83 -1.07 -2.16
CA SER A 130 -28.56 0.21 -1.50
C SER A 130 -29.44 0.45 -0.26
N LYS A 131 -30.56 -0.28 -0.15
CA LYS A 131 -31.46 -0.26 1.01
C LYS A 131 -31.04 -1.24 2.11
N GLY A 132 -30.07 -2.10 1.84
CA GLY A 132 -29.46 -2.98 2.83
C GLY A 132 -28.36 -2.30 3.64
N ASP A 133 -28.00 -2.92 4.76
CA ASP A 133 -26.90 -2.50 5.61
C ASP A 133 -25.60 -3.19 5.18
N THR A 134 -24.61 -2.44 4.71
CA THR A 134 -23.31 -3.00 4.32
C THR A 134 -22.46 -3.31 5.55
N LEU A 135 -22.14 -4.58 5.77
CA LEU A 135 -21.22 -5.03 6.83
C LEU A 135 -19.78 -5.16 6.34
N ALA A 136 -19.56 -5.39 5.05
CA ALA A 136 -18.24 -5.33 4.44
C ALA A 136 -18.35 -4.66 3.07
N ASP A 137 -17.61 -3.57 2.86
CA ASP A 137 -17.53 -2.87 1.57
C ASP A 137 -17.03 -3.80 0.46
N TYR A 138 -17.46 -3.54 -0.79
CA TYR A 138 -17.03 -4.31 -1.95
C TYR A 138 -15.51 -4.19 -2.17
N GLY A 139 -14.79 -5.29 -1.96
CA GLY A 139 -13.41 -5.48 -2.33
C GLY A 139 -13.34 -6.12 -3.72
N PRO A 140 -12.75 -5.46 -4.73
CA PRO A 140 -12.68 -6.03 -6.08
C PRO A 140 -11.77 -7.27 -6.12
N PRO A 141 -11.98 -8.19 -7.09
CA PRO A 141 -11.05 -9.28 -7.36
C PRO A 141 -9.63 -8.79 -7.59
N GLY A 142 -8.67 -9.46 -6.95
CA GLY A 142 -7.25 -9.12 -7.04
C GLY A 142 -6.34 -10.34 -6.84
N PRO A 143 -6.57 -11.45 -7.56
CA PRO A 143 -5.73 -12.64 -7.44
C PRO A 143 -4.26 -12.30 -7.76
N PRO A 144 -3.29 -12.66 -6.90
CA PRO A 144 -1.88 -12.35 -7.15
C PRO A 144 -1.32 -13.06 -8.40
N ARG A 145 -0.30 -12.48 -9.03
CA ARG A 145 0.36 -13.12 -10.19
C ARG A 145 0.97 -14.47 -9.79
N GLY A 146 0.54 -15.53 -10.49
CA GLY A 146 1.09 -16.88 -10.33
C GLY A 146 0.34 -17.76 -9.33
N THR A 147 -0.77 -17.29 -8.76
CA THR A 147 -1.60 -18.07 -7.83
C THR A 147 -2.70 -18.87 -8.53
N GLY A 148 -2.83 -18.69 -9.85
CA GLY A 148 -3.89 -19.27 -10.68
C GLY A 148 -5.21 -18.51 -10.55
N PRO A 149 -6.29 -19.05 -11.13
CA PRO A 149 -7.62 -18.48 -10.98
C PRO A 149 -8.14 -18.69 -9.55
N HIS A 150 -8.64 -17.62 -8.94
CA HIS A 150 -9.37 -17.62 -7.67
C HIS A 150 -10.88 -17.65 -7.94
N ARG A 151 -11.62 -18.37 -7.10
CA ARG A 151 -13.09 -18.42 -7.10
C ARG A 151 -13.63 -17.22 -6.34
N TYR A 152 -14.45 -16.40 -6.98
CA TYR A 152 -15.23 -15.36 -6.32
C TYR A 152 -16.67 -15.81 -6.22
N VAL A 153 -17.05 -16.31 -5.04
CA VAL A 153 -18.32 -16.98 -4.78
C VAL A 153 -19.31 -16.00 -4.16
N PHE A 154 -20.48 -15.86 -4.77
CA PHE A 154 -21.62 -15.15 -4.23
C PHE A 154 -22.61 -16.13 -3.63
N VAL A 155 -23.07 -15.83 -2.42
CA VAL A 155 -24.04 -16.65 -1.69
C VAL A 155 -25.11 -15.72 -1.12
N VAL A 156 -26.37 -16.11 -1.31
CA VAL A 156 -27.54 -15.40 -0.77
C VAL A 156 -28.24 -16.27 0.25
N TYR A 157 -28.57 -15.68 1.41
CA TYR A 157 -29.37 -16.32 2.45
C TYR A 157 -30.63 -15.53 2.75
N GLU A 158 -31.72 -16.22 3.08
CA GLU A 158 -32.91 -15.60 3.66
C GLU A 158 -32.69 -15.34 5.16
N GLN A 159 -33.10 -14.17 5.64
CA GLN A 159 -33.09 -13.82 7.05
C GLN A 159 -34.43 -14.15 7.72
N GLN A 160 -34.37 -14.64 8.95
CA GLN A 160 -35.55 -14.84 9.80
C GLN A 160 -36.17 -13.51 10.30
N GLY A 161 -35.42 -12.42 10.20
CA GLY A 161 -35.83 -11.09 10.62
C GLY A 161 -34.71 -10.07 10.39
N LYS A 162 -34.89 -8.84 10.88
CA LYS A 162 -33.86 -7.80 10.77
C LYS A 162 -32.58 -8.23 11.47
N PHE A 163 -31.44 -8.01 10.83
CA PHE A 163 -30.12 -8.37 11.33
C PHE A 163 -29.84 -7.65 12.65
N VAL A 164 -29.40 -8.42 13.65
CA VAL A 164 -28.97 -7.92 14.96
C VAL A 164 -27.46 -8.16 15.09
N PRO A 165 -26.63 -7.12 15.14
CA PRO A 165 -25.17 -7.31 15.15
C PRO A 165 -24.67 -8.07 16.38
N SER A 166 -23.76 -9.02 16.16
CA SER A 166 -22.95 -9.62 17.23
C SER A 166 -21.65 -8.83 17.44
N PRO A 167 -20.91 -9.01 18.55
CA PRO A 167 -19.63 -8.31 18.76
C PRO A 167 -18.66 -8.46 17.58
N LYS A 168 -18.64 -9.64 16.93
CA LYS A 168 -17.79 -9.94 15.78
C LYS A 168 -18.21 -9.17 14.51
N TYR A 169 -19.49 -8.90 14.33
CA TYR A 169 -20.06 -8.24 13.14
C TYR A 169 -20.75 -6.91 13.47
N SER A 170 -20.24 -6.22 14.49
CA SER A 170 -20.76 -4.94 14.99
C SER A 170 -20.23 -3.72 14.22
N GLU A 171 -19.12 -3.88 13.51
CA GLU A 171 -18.43 -2.83 12.77
C GLU A 171 -18.47 -3.12 11.27
N ARG A 172 -18.76 -2.09 10.45
CA ARG A 172 -18.64 -2.16 9.00
C ARG A 172 -17.16 -2.24 8.60
N LEU A 173 -16.79 -3.30 7.88
CA LEU A 173 -15.44 -3.50 7.38
C LEU A 173 -15.21 -2.68 6.11
N THR A 174 -14.23 -1.76 6.14
CA THR A 174 -13.76 -1.07 4.94
C THR A 174 -12.89 -1.97 4.08
N VAL A 175 -12.68 -1.62 2.81
CA VAL A 175 -11.80 -2.39 1.90
C VAL A 175 -10.36 -2.50 2.43
N THR A 176 -9.91 -1.50 3.22
CA THR A 176 -8.58 -1.47 3.84
C THR A 176 -8.43 -2.36 5.08
N ALA A 177 -9.53 -2.88 5.64
CA ALA A 177 -9.54 -3.71 6.84
C ALA A 177 -9.18 -5.19 6.57
N LEU A 178 -8.15 -5.46 5.74
CA LEU A 178 -7.82 -6.81 5.25
C LEU A 178 -7.66 -7.85 6.38
N ALA A 179 -7.00 -7.48 7.48
CA ALA A 179 -6.80 -8.39 8.62
C ALA A 179 -8.10 -8.88 9.28
N LYS A 180 -9.18 -8.11 9.17
CA LYS A 180 -10.53 -8.48 9.67
C LYS A 180 -11.36 -9.24 8.62
N ARG A 181 -10.92 -9.25 7.35
CA ARG A 181 -11.63 -9.89 6.22
C ARG A 181 -11.11 -11.29 5.91
N ILE A 182 -9.85 -11.58 6.21
CA ILE A 182 -9.24 -12.92 6.06
C ILE A 182 -9.70 -13.88 7.15
N LYS A 183 -9.58 -15.19 6.92
CA LYS A 183 -10.07 -16.25 7.83
C LYS A 183 -11.57 -16.11 8.17
N PHE A 184 -12.32 -15.49 7.27
CA PHE A 184 -13.77 -15.49 7.31
C PHE A 184 -14.28 -16.92 7.03
N SER A 185 -15.54 -17.19 7.37
CA SER A 185 -16.21 -18.42 6.95
C SER A 185 -17.69 -18.14 6.77
N VAL A 186 -18.19 -18.26 5.54
CA VAL A 186 -19.61 -18.05 5.25
C VAL A 186 -20.49 -19.07 6.00
N LYS A 187 -20.02 -20.30 6.20
CA LYS A 187 -20.74 -21.33 6.98
C LYS A 187 -20.90 -20.95 8.44
N GLU A 188 -19.81 -20.54 9.09
CA GLU A 188 -19.86 -20.12 10.49
C GLU A 188 -20.73 -18.86 10.67
N PHE A 189 -20.67 -17.94 9.71
CA PHE A 189 -21.57 -16.78 9.69
C PHE A 189 -23.05 -17.20 9.55
N ALA A 190 -23.37 -18.06 8.60
CA ALA A 190 -24.75 -18.55 8.41
C ALA A 190 -25.29 -19.30 9.63
N LYS A 191 -24.43 -20.07 10.30
CA LYS A 191 -24.76 -20.78 11.54
C LYS A 191 -24.97 -19.83 12.72
N GLU A 192 -24.11 -18.81 12.89
CA GLU A 192 -24.23 -17.82 13.98
C GLU A 192 -25.56 -17.05 13.91
N PHE A 193 -26.05 -16.75 12.71
CA PHE A 193 -27.28 -15.99 12.50
C PHE A 193 -28.51 -16.83 12.13
N ASN A 194 -28.43 -18.17 12.25
CA ASN A 194 -29.51 -19.10 11.92
C ASN A 194 -30.14 -18.87 10.52
N LEU A 195 -29.29 -18.65 9.52
CA LEU A 195 -29.71 -18.33 8.15
C LEU A 195 -30.21 -19.55 7.35
N GLY A 196 -29.96 -20.77 7.84
CA GLY A 196 -30.36 -22.00 7.17
C GLY A 196 -29.57 -22.25 5.88
N GLU A 197 -30.24 -22.86 4.89
CA GLU A 197 -29.63 -23.14 3.59
C GLU A 197 -29.63 -21.90 2.69
N PRO A 198 -28.58 -21.69 1.86
CA PRO A 198 -28.55 -20.57 0.93
C PRO A 198 -29.61 -20.75 -0.17
N VAL A 199 -30.28 -19.65 -0.50
CA VAL A 199 -31.36 -19.63 -1.51
C VAL A 199 -30.82 -19.53 -2.93
N ALA A 200 -29.66 -18.90 -3.11
CA ALA A 200 -29.02 -18.75 -4.41
C ALA A 200 -27.49 -18.64 -4.26
N ALA A 201 -26.75 -19.16 -5.24
CA ALA A 201 -25.30 -19.05 -5.29
C ALA A 201 -24.81 -19.03 -6.74
N ASN A 202 -23.74 -18.29 -7.02
CA ASN A 202 -23.07 -18.25 -8.32
C ASN A 202 -21.63 -17.80 -8.10
N PHE A 203 -20.73 -18.06 -9.05
CA PHE A 203 -19.33 -17.69 -8.93
C PHE A 203 -18.69 -17.43 -10.29
N PHE A 204 -17.60 -16.68 -10.29
CA PHE A 204 -16.70 -16.60 -11.43
C PHE A 204 -15.28 -16.92 -11.00
N LEU A 205 -14.45 -17.27 -11.97
CA LEU A 205 -13.01 -17.35 -11.79
C LEU A 205 -12.40 -16.01 -12.19
N SER A 206 -11.45 -15.52 -11.40
CA SER A 206 -10.60 -14.41 -11.81
C SER A 206 -9.15 -14.81 -11.65
N GLU A 207 -8.34 -14.50 -12.64
CA GLU A 207 -6.89 -14.71 -12.58
C GLU A 207 -6.18 -13.39 -12.82
N TYR A 208 -4.91 -13.34 -12.41
CA TYR A 208 -4.08 -12.19 -12.69
C TYR A 208 -4.01 -11.95 -14.20
N THR A 209 -4.52 -10.79 -14.65
CA THR A 209 -4.32 -10.33 -16.01
C THR A 209 -3.26 -9.23 -16.05
N PRO A 210 -2.17 -9.37 -16.83
CA PRO A 210 -1.23 -8.29 -17.03
C PRO A 210 -1.95 -7.10 -17.71
N PRO A 211 -1.60 -5.85 -17.37
CA PRO A 211 -2.19 -4.68 -18.04
C PRO A 211 -1.96 -4.77 -19.56
N ARG A 212 -3.01 -4.48 -20.35
CA ARG A 212 -2.89 -4.46 -21.82
C ARG A 212 -1.88 -3.38 -22.24
N ASN A 213 -0.76 -3.81 -22.79
CA ASN A 213 0.16 -2.95 -23.53
C ASN A 213 -0.58 -2.31 -24.72
N VAL A 214 -0.77 -1.00 -24.68
CA VAL A 214 -1.19 -0.20 -25.84
C VAL A 214 0.09 0.22 -26.57
N PHE A 215 0.66 -0.69 -27.34
CA PHE A 215 1.72 -0.34 -28.31
C PHE A 215 1.33 -0.85 -29.69
N PRO A 216 1.50 -0.06 -30.77
CA PRO A 216 1.34 -0.55 -32.13
C PRO A 216 2.45 -1.55 -32.46
N ARG A 217 2.09 -2.61 -33.19
CA ARG A 217 2.96 -3.70 -33.64
C ARG A 217 4.13 -3.14 -34.46
N ILE A 218 5.36 -3.23 -33.94
CA ILE A 218 6.58 -2.95 -34.71
C ILE A 218 6.93 -4.22 -35.51
N ILE A 219 7.08 -4.07 -36.82
CA ILE A 219 7.55 -5.11 -37.75
C ILE A 219 9.07 -5.30 -37.51
N PRO A 220 9.59 -6.54 -37.38
CA PRO A 220 11.00 -6.73 -37.11
C PRO A 220 11.81 -6.58 -38.40
N ALA A 221 12.72 -5.60 -38.43
CA ALA A 221 13.82 -5.59 -39.39
C ALA A 221 14.96 -6.45 -38.83
N SER A 222 15.31 -7.49 -39.59
CA SER A 222 16.45 -8.37 -39.36
C SER A 222 17.77 -7.60 -39.47
N SER A 223 18.65 -7.73 -38.47
CA SER A 223 20.06 -8.12 -38.66
C SER A 223 20.77 -8.18 -37.31
N ALA A 224 21.35 -9.35 -37.03
CA ALA A 224 22.11 -9.66 -35.84
C ALA A 224 23.41 -8.88 -35.74
N LYS A 225 23.75 -8.44 -34.52
CA LYS A 225 25.14 -8.43 -34.03
C LYS A 225 25.13 -8.84 -32.56
N ASN A 226 25.87 -9.90 -32.26
CA ASN A 226 26.10 -10.44 -30.93
C ASN A 226 26.70 -9.40 -30.00
N PHE A 227 26.05 -9.12 -28.88
CA PHE A 227 26.66 -8.50 -27.71
C PHE A 227 26.37 -9.36 -26.47
N SER A 228 27.42 -9.53 -25.68
CA SER A 228 27.48 -10.22 -24.39
C SER A 228 26.20 -10.11 -23.57
N SER A 229 25.62 -11.24 -23.19
CA SER A 229 24.47 -11.32 -22.28
C SER A 229 24.91 -11.03 -20.84
N THR A 230 25.17 -9.76 -20.52
CA THR A 230 24.79 -9.27 -19.20
C THR A 230 23.28 -9.08 -19.27
N THR A 231 22.52 -9.91 -18.56
CA THR A 231 21.11 -9.66 -18.29
C THR A 231 21.02 -8.27 -17.64
N ASN A 232 20.70 -7.22 -18.42
CA ASN A 232 20.29 -5.95 -17.85
C ASN A 232 18.98 -6.24 -17.11
N LEU A 233 19.09 -6.53 -15.81
CA LEU A 233 17.95 -6.62 -14.93
C LEU A 233 17.26 -5.25 -14.97
N SER A 234 15.98 -5.25 -15.37
CA SER A 234 15.12 -4.08 -15.29
C SER A 234 15.13 -3.56 -13.84
N THR A 235 15.69 -2.38 -13.61
CA THR A 235 15.72 -1.78 -12.27
C THR A 235 14.37 -1.16 -11.96
N LYS A 236 13.61 -1.84 -11.10
CA LYS A 236 12.35 -1.36 -10.53
C LYS A 236 12.58 -0.58 -9.24
N ILE A 237 12.00 0.62 -9.15
CA ILE A 237 11.91 1.43 -7.92
C ILE A 237 10.46 1.55 -7.49
N ALA A 238 10.18 1.35 -6.21
CA ALA A 238 8.87 1.68 -5.62
C ALA A 238 8.96 2.97 -4.81
N VAL A 239 8.00 3.89 -4.98
CA VAL A 239 7.86 5.10 -4.17
C VAL A 239 6.58 4.98 -3.35
N LEU A 240 6.70 4.85 -2.04
CA LEU A 240 5.58 4.79 -1.10
C LEU A 240 5.25 6.21 -0.61
N GLY A 241 4.04 6.68 -0.88
CA GLY A 241 3.65 8.09 -0.69
C GLY A 241 3.94 8.95 -1.93
N ALA A 242 3.77 8.35 -3.11
CA ALA A 242 4.14 8.94 -4.39
C ALA A 242 3.28 10.16 -4.79
N CYS A 243 2.09 10.32 -4.23
CA CYS A 243 1.20 11.44 -4.54
C CYS A 243 1.38 12.64 -3.60
N GLY A 244 2.21 12.50 -2.55
CA GLY A 244 2.54 13.57 -1.62
C GLY A 244 3.44 14.66 -2.22
N GLY A 245 3.59 15.77 -1.50
CA GLY A 245 4.38 16.91 -1.97
C GLY A 245 5.86 16.61 -2.27
N ILE A 246 6.45 15.60 -1.61
CA ILE A 246 7.79 15.08 -1.95
C ILE A 246 7.70 14.01 -3.04
N GLY A 247 6.71 13.12 -2.94
CA GLY A 247 6.56 11.96 -3.81
C GLY A 247 6.41 12.31 -5.28
N GLN A 248 5.59 13.31 -5.62
CA GLN A 248 5.37 13.70 -7.02
C GLN A 248 6.64 14.23 -7.70
N PRO A 249 7.32 15.28 -7.18
CA PRO A 249 8.55 15.76 -7.81
C PRO A 249 9.67 14.72 -7.78
N LEU A 250 9.74 13.88 -6.74
CA LEU A 250 10.73 12.78 -6.72
C LEU A 250 10.43 11.75 -7.82
N SER A 251 9.18 11.37 -8.01
CA SER A 251 8.76 10.43 -9.05
C SER A 251 9.07 10.97 -10.43
N LEU A 252 8.88 12.28 -10.66
CA LEU A 252 9.31 12.95 -11.89
C LEU A 252 10.81 12.81 -12.15
N LEU A 253 11.63 13.11 -11.14
CA LEU A 253 13.09 13.00 -11.25
C LEU A 253 13.55 11.55 -11.49
N LEU A 254 12.90 10.57 -10.85
CA LEU A 254 13.20 9.15 -11.04
C LEU A 254 12.77 8.66 -12.42
N LYS A 255 11.59 9.08 -12.92
CA LYS A 255 11.13 8.80 -14.29
C LYS A 255 12.12 9.28 -15.34
N MET A 256 12.83 10.39 -15.10
CA MET A 256 13.84 10.93 -16.00
C MET A 256 15.22 10.26 -15.87
N ASN A 257 15.45 9.41 -14.86
CA ASN A 257 16.74 8.77 -14.66
C ASN A 257 16.91 7.57 -15.60
N PRO A 258 17.96 7.51 -16.43
CA PRO A 258 18.15 6.45 -17.43
C PRO A 258 18.42 5.05 -16.84
N ARG A 259 18.73 4.95 -15.53
CA ARG A 259 18.92 3.67 -14.83
C ARG A 259 17.63 3.09 -14.27
N VAL A 260 16.54 3.85 -14.29
CA VAL A 260 15.23 3.40 -13.79
C VAL A 260 14.43 2.87 -14.97
N HIS A 261 14.00 1.61 -14.87
CA HIS A 261 13.26 0.93 -15.94
C HIS A 261 11.78 0.81 -15.59
N GLU A 262 11.46 0.66 -14.30
CA GLU A 262 10.09 0.60 -13.80
C GLU A 262 9.95 1.44 -12.53
N LEU A 263 8.91 2.28 -12.48
CA LEU A 263 8.56 3.11 -11.34
C LEU A 263 7.17 2.72 -10.83
N ALA A 264 7.13 2.09 -9.67
CA ALA A 264 5.91 1.76 -8.96
C ALA A 264 5.54 2.87 -7.98
N MET A 265 4.46 3.58 -8.25
CA MET A 265 3.98 4.70 -7.45
C MET A 265 2.84 4.24 -6.54
N TYR A 266 3.13 4.01 -5.27
CA TYR A 266 2.13 3.62 -4.28
C TYR A 266 1.62 4.84 -3.50
N ASP A 267 0.30 5.00 -3.43
CA ASP A 267 -0.34 5.96 -2.56
C ASP A 267 -1.78 5.54 -2.23
N ILE A 268 -2.32 6.04 -1.12
CA ILE A 268 -3.73 5.86 -0.76
C ILE A 268 -4.64 6.80 -1.54
N GLN A 269 -4.09 7.85 -2.14
CA GLN A 269 -4.81 8.91 -2.82
C GLN A 269 -4.42 9.00 -4.29
N TYR A 270 -5.34 8.62 -5.18
CA TYR A 270 -5.29 8.82 -6.65
C TYR A 270 -3.96 8.49 -7.37
N PRO A 271 -3.24 7.40 -7.03
CA PRO A 271 -1.94 7.08 -7.65
C PRO A 271 -2.02 6.81 -9.15
N GLN A 272 -3.16 6.34 -9.66
CA GLN A 272 -3.37 6.13 -11.10
C GLN A 272 -3.35 7.44 -11.89
N GLY A 273 -3.91 8.51 -11.34
CA GLY A 273 -3.93 9.83 -11.99
C GLY A 273 -2.53 10.40 -12.11
N VAL A 274 -1.76 10.39 -11.02
CA VAL A 274 -0.37 10.89 -11.02
C VAL A 274 0.53 10.02 -11.91
N ALA A 275 0.36 8.69 -11.88
CA ALA A 275 1.10 7.80 -12.76
C ALA A 275 0.76 8.04 -14.24
N SER A 276 -0.50 8.30 -14.57
CA SER A 276 -0.93 8.63 -15.94
C SER A 276 -0.32 9.94 -16.41
N ASP A 277 -0.32 10.98 -15.57
CA ASP A 277 0.35 12.26 -15.87
C ASP A 277 1.84 12.02 -16.15
N LEU A 278 2.52 11.32 -15.24
CA LEU A 278 3.94 11.05 -15.36
C LEU A 278 4.31 10.14 -16.55
N SER A 279 3.37 9.31 -17.00
CA SER A 279 3.58 8.42 -18.16
C SER A 279 3.80 9.19 -19.48
N HIS A 280 3.33 10.44 -19.56
CA HIS A 280 3.53 11.29 -20.73
C HIS A 280 4.96 11.83 -20.85
N VAL A 281 5.77 11.75 -19.80
CA VAL A 281 7.18 12.15 -19.85
C VAL A 281 7.95 11.17 -20.75
N PRO A 282 8.60 11.64 -21.83
CA PRO A 282 9.21 10.79 -22.85
C PRO A 282 10.54 10.19 -22.37
N SER A 283 10.46 9.16 -21.53
CA SER A 283 11.60 8.37 -21.05
C SER A 283 11.27 6.87 -21.08
N PRO A 284 12.28 5.99 -21.14
CA PRO A 284 12.06 4.53 -21.23
C PRO A 284 11.49 3.91 -19.95
N CYS A 285 11.55 4.60 -18.80
CA CYS A 285 11.03 4.11 -17.53
C CYS A 285 9.50 3.91 -17.60
N ALA A 286 9.01 2.68 -17.45
CA ALA A 286 7.58 2.42 -17.27
C ALA A 286 7.10 2.96 -15.91
N VAL A 287 5.86 3.45 -15.84
CA VAL A 287 5.27 3.97 -14.60
C VAL A 287 3.93 3.30 -14.35
N GLN A 288 3.66 2.92 -13.11
CA GLN A 288 2.36 2.39 -12.71
C GLN A 288 1.96 2.90 -11.33
N GLY A 289 0.68 3.28 -11.18
CA GLY A 289 0.08 3.69 -9.90
C GLY A 289 -0.58 2.52 -9.17
N PHE A 290 -0.37 2.44 -7.86
CA PHE A 290 -0.86 1.38 -6.96
C PHE A 290 -1.61 1.97 -5.77
N GLY A 291 -2.89 1.62 -5.61
CA GLY A 291 -3.78 2.10 -4.55
C GLY A 291 -3.65 1.36 -3.21
N ALA A 292 -4.48 1.75 -2.24
CA ALA A 292 -4.45 1.31 -0.83
C ALA A 292 -4.55 -0.21 -0.55
N GLY A 293 -4.76 -1.05 -1.56
CA GLY A 293 -4.74 -2.52 -1.46
C GLY A 293 -3.64 -3.19 -2.28
N GLN A 294 -2.80 -2.42 -2.98
CA GLN A 294 -1.89 -2.92 -4.02
C GLN A 294 -0.41 -2.72 -3.65
N ILE A 295 -0.11 -2.63 -2.35
CA ILE A 295 1.26 -2.41 -1.87
C ILE A 295 2.18 -3.58 -2.20
N MET A 296 1.65 -4.80 -2.22
CA MET A 296 2.43 -5.99 -2.56
C MET A 296 2.95 -5.93 -4.00
N GLU A 297 2.10 -5.52 -4.94
CA GLU A 297 2.43 -5.38 -6.35
C GLU A 297 3.40 -4.21 -6.58
N ALA A 298 3.24 -3.12 -5.82
CA ALA A 298 4.18 -2.01 -5.84
C ALA A 298 5.58 -2.47 -5.40
N LEU A 299 5.65 -3.24 -4.30
CA LEU A 299 6.90 -3.70 -3.70
C LEU A 299 7.55 -4.87 -4.45
N LYS A 300 6.78 -5.70 -5.12
CA LYS A 300 7.26 -6.92 -5.79
C LYS A 300 8.41 -6.60 -6.74
N ASP A 301 9.53 -7.31 -6.61
CA ASP A 301 10.73 -7.18 -7.44
C ASP A 301 11.39 -5.78 -7.42
N ALA A 302 10.93 -4.85 -6.57
CA ALA A 302 11.56 -3.54 -6.42
C ALA A 302 12.95 -3.70 -5.80
N LYS A 303 13.98 -3.21 -6.49
CA LYS A 303 15.37 -3.23 -5.99
C LYS A 303 15.58 -2.13 -4.94
N ILE A 304 14.94 -0.97 -5.16
CA ILE A 304 14.97 0.18 -4.26
C ILE A 304 13.53 0.56 -3.89
N VAL A 305 13.28 0.80 -2.61
CA VAL A 305 11.98 1.27 -2.10
C VAL A 305 12.20 2.59 -1.38
N VAL A 306 11.53 3.65 -1.85
CA VAL A 306 11.60 4.99 -1.26
C VAL A 306 10.36 5.25 -0.41
N CYS A 307 10.55 5.50 0.88
CA CYS A 307 9.47 5.82 1.81
C CYS A 307 9.37 7.34 1.96
N ALA A 308 8.42 7.96 1.24
CA ALA A 308 8.11 9.39 1.32
C ALA A 308 6.73 9.68 1.95
N ALA A 309 5.96 8.63 2.26
CA ALA A 309 4.64 8.73 2.87
C ALA A 309 4.71 9.32 4.27
N GLY A 310 3.92 10.35 4.52
CA GLY A 310 3.82 10.99 5.82
C GLY A 310 3.13 12.34 5.72
N SER A 311 2.64 12.82 6.86
CA SER A 311 2.09 14.16 6.97
C SER A 311 3.21 15.21 6.99
N PRO A 312 3.11 16.26 6.15
CA PRO A 312 4.04 17.37 6.17
C PRO A 312 3.93 18.14 7.49
N ARG A 313 5.05 18.72 7.94
CA ARG A 313 5.03 19.58 9.14
C ARG A 313 4.27 20.85 8.82
N LYS A 314 3.19 21.11 9.55
CA LYS A 314 2.43 22.38 9.49
C LYS A 314 2.95 23.37 10.54
N ALA A 315 2.69 24.65 10.34
CA ALA A 315 3.01 25.68 11.34
C ALA A 315 2.33 25.34 12.69
N GLY A 316 3.05 25.50 13.79
CA GLY A 316 2.56 25.18 15.14
C GLY A 316 2.64 23.70 15.55
N VAL A 317 2.93 22.77 14.62
CA VAL A 317 3.12 21.35 14.94
C VAL A 317 4.57 21.09 15.36
N THR A 318 4.76 20.54 16.56
CA THR A 318 6.08 20.15 17.08
C THR A 318 6.62 18.93 16.34
N ARG A 319 7.92 18.65 16.47
CA ARG A 319 8.54 17.49 15.80
C ARG A 319 8.03 16.18 16.41
N GLU A 320 7.76 16.17 17.70
CA GLU A 320 7.23 15.04 18.47
C GLU A 320 5.81 14.71 18.01
N GLU A 321 4.96 15.72 17.83
CA GLU A 321 3.61 15.53 17.34
C GLU A 321 3.61 15.06 15.88
N GLN A 322 4.49 15.62 15.06
CA GLN A 322 4.70 15.13 13.69
C GLN A 322 5.14 13.66 13.70
N PHE A 323 6.06 13.27 14.57
CA PHE A 323 6.49 11.89 14.71
C PHE A 323 5.32 10.98 15.13
N ARG A 324 4.47 11.40 16.08
CA ARG A 324 3.30 10.63 16.51
C ARG A 324 2.33 10.34 15.36
N ILE A 325 2.16 11.30 14.45
CA ILE A 325 1.33 11.12 13.25
C ILE A 325 2.01 10.18 12.26
N ASN A 326 3.28 10.45 11.94
CA ASN A 326 3.99 9.72 10.89
C ASN A 326 4.40 8.31 11.31
N SER A 327 4.61 8.04 12.60
CA SER A 327 4.98 6.73 13.12
C SER A 327 3.93 5.67 12.81
N LYS A 328 2.63 6.02 12.79
CA LYS A 328 1.55 5.11 12.42
C LYS A 328 1.72 4.62 10.97
N VAL A 329 1.88 5.57 10.05
CA VAL A 329 2.06 5.27 8.62
C VAL A 329 3.35 4.51 8.38
N VAL A 330 4.46 4.97 8.97
CA VAL A 330 5.77 4.29 8.84
C VAL A 330 5.71 2.87 9.39
N LYS A 331 5.01 2.64 10.50
CA LYS A 331 4.87 1.32 11.11
C LYS A 331 4.12 0.35 10.19
N GLU A 332 3.02 0.77 9.58
CA GLU A 332 2.26 -0.06 8.63
C GLU A 332 3.06 -0.36 7.35
N LEU A 333 3.72 0.65 6.79
CA LEU A 333 4.55 0.48 5.60
C LEU A 333 5.75 -0.43 5.88
N ALA A 334 6.44 -0.23 7.01
CA ALA A 334 7.58 -1.06 7.41
C ALA A 334 7.17 -2.52 7.61
N LYS A 335 6.02 -2.78 8.25
CA LYS A 335 5.46 -4.14 8.39
C LYS A 335 5.18 -4.79 7.03
N SER A 336 4.59 -4.04 6.11
CA SER A 336 4.31 -4.53 4.75
C SER A 336 5.61 -4.82 3.99
N CYS A 337 6.58 -3.91 4.09
CA CYS A 337 7.90 -4.03 3.48
C CYS A 337 8.66 -5.26 3.98
N SER A 338 8.70 -5.50 5.29
CA SER A 338 9.43 -6.62 5.89
C SER A 338 8.84 -7.99 5.52
N ILE A 339 7.54 -8.05 5.24
CA ILE A 339 6.86 -9.29 4.84
C ILE A 339 6.98 -9.52 3.32
N MET A 340 6.78 -8.47 2.52
CA MET A 340 6.54 -8.62 1.08
C MET A 340 7.82 -8.54 0.24
N ASN A 341 8.83 -7.75 0.64
CA ASN A 341 10.09 -7.64 -0.08
C ASN A 341 11.26 -7.25 0.85
N PRO A 342 11.63 -8.09 1.84
CA PRO A 342 12.65 -7.73 2.84
C PRO A 342 14.06 -7.48 2.27
N HIS A 343 14.31 -7.83 1.01
CA HIS A 343 15.63 -7.76 0.39
C HIS A 343 15.89 -6.46 -0.38
N ALA A 344 14.88 -5.59 -0.53
CA ALA A 344 15.06 -4.29 -1.18
C ALA A 344 15.99 -3.37 -0.37
N ILE A 345 16.54 -2.35 -1.04
CA ILE A 345 17.25 -1.26 -0.39
C ILE A 345 16.23 -0.15 -0.09
N TYR A 346 16.05 0.19 1.18
CA TYR A 346 15.07 1.14 1.68
C TYR A 346 15.67 2.53 1.88
N CYS A 347 15.14 3.51 1.15
CA CYS A 347 15.48 4.92 1.25
C CYS A 347 14.39 5.65 2.03
N ILE A 348 14.63 5.96 3.31
CA ILE A 348 13.66 6.61 4.20
C ILE A 348 13.80 8.12 4.09
N VAL A 349 12.75 8.76 3.56
CA VAL A 349 12.61 10.22 3.42
C VAL A 349 11.56 10.76 4.40
N THR A 350 10.64 9.89 4.88
CA THR A 350 9.60 10.27 5.84
C THR A 350 10.20 10.87 7.11
N ASN A 351 9.88 12.13 7.35
CA ASN A 351 10.32 12.86 8.53
C ASN A 351 9.51 12.49 9.79
N PRO A 352 10.10 12.58 10.99
CA PRO A 352 11.52 12.90 11.25
C PRO A 352 12.45 11.68 11.08
N ILE A 353 13.44 11.79 10.20
CA ILE A 353 14.39 10.69 9.85
C ILE A 353 15.08 10.10 11.09
N ASN A 354 15.46 10.95 12.05
CA ASN A 354 16.12 10.55 13.29
C ASN A 354 15.33 9.49 14.10
N SER A 355 14.00 9.44 13.94
CA SER A 355 13.11 8.49 14.64
C SER A 355 12.44 7.48 13.70
N THR A 356 12.16 7.84 12.44
CA THR A 356 11.51 6.94 11.48
C THR A 356 12.44 5.83 10.99
N VAL A 357 13.74 6.09 10.87
CA VAL A 357 14.74 5.04 10.54
C VAL A 357 14.87 4.00 11.66
N PRO A 358 15.07 4.37 12.94
CA PRO A 358 15.08 3.40 14.03
C PRO A 358 13.78 2.61 14.14
N LEU A 359 12.63 3.24 13.93
CA LEU A 359 11.33 2.55 13.87
C LEU A 359 11.30 1.49 12.76
N PHE A 360 11.76 1.84 11.56
CA PHE A 360 11.81 0.92 10.42
C PHE A 360 12.74 -0.26 10.71
N CYS A 361 13.95 -0.01 11.23
CA CYS A 361 14.91 -1.04 11.61
C CYS A 361 14.37 -1.97 12.70
N GLU A 362 13.70 -1.44 13.73
CA GLU A 362 13.15 -2.25 14.82
C GLU A 362 12.00 -3.16 14.34
N ILE A 363 11.18 -2.71 13.38
CA ILE A 363 10.15 -3.57 12.77
C ILE A 363 10.77 -4.69 11.94
N PHE A 364 11.81 -4.39 11.16
CA PHE A 364 12.56 -5.40 10.41
C PHE A 364 13.26 -6.40 11.32
N LYS A 365 13.80 -5.92 12.45
CA LYS A 365 14.43 -6.76 13.48
C LYS A 365 13.43 -7.73 14.08
N ARG A 366 12.23 -7.26 14.44
CA ARG A 366 11.14 -8.09 14.98
C ARG A 366 10.62 -9.11 13.98
N ALA A 367 10.66 -8.78 12.70
CA ALA A 367 10.32 -9.71 11.62
C ALA A 367 11.45 -10.71 11.31
N GLY A 368 12.63 -10.58 11.93
CA GLY A 368 13.77 -11.50 11.72
C GLY A 368 14.51 -11.30 10.39
N VAL A 369 14.31 -10.15 9.72
CA VAL A 369 14.80 -9.88 8.36
C VAL A 369 15.66 -8.62 8.26
N LEU A 370 16.09 -8.06 9.39
CA LEU A 370 16.91 -6.85 9.39
C LEU A 370 18.26 -7.09 8.72
N ASN A 371 18.51 -6.34 7.65
CA ASN A 371 19.84 -6.08 7.13
C ASN A 371 20.16 -4.59 7.32
N GLU A 372 21.11 -4.29 8.21
CA GLU A 372 21.45 -2.92 8.59
C GLU A 372 22.01 -2.10 7.42
N GLY A 373 22.66 -2.74 6.44
CA GLY A 373 23.17 -2.09 5.25
C GLY A 373 22.10 -1.70 4.23
N LYS A 374 20.85 -2.14 4.42
CA LYS A 374 19.75 -1.93 3.46
C LYS A 374 18.70 -0.91 3.90
N ILE A 375 18.81 -0.30 5.08
CA ILE A 375 17.87 0.75 5.53
C ILE A 375 18.64 2.06 5.71
N LEU A 376 18.39 3.01 4.82
CA LEU A 376 19.13 4.27 4.71
C LEU A 376 18.19 5.47 4.90
N GLY A 377 18.45 6.28 5.91
CA GLY A 377 17.85 7.61 6.04
C GLY A 377 18.53 8.61 5.11
N ILE A 378 17.74 9.25 4.26
CA ILE A 378 18.24 10.21 3.26
C ILE A 378 18.54 11.55 3.94
N SER A 379 19.80 11.76 4.36
CA SER A 379 20.22 12.93 5.13
C SER A 379 21.05 13.96 4.34
N ASN A 380 21.40 13.68 3.08
CA ASN A 380 22.29 14.48 2.24
C ASN A 380 21.79 15.92 1.93
N LEU A 381 20.55 16.26 2.27
CA LEU A 381 20.03 17.64 2.16
C LEU A 381 20.85 18.62 3.01
N GLY A 382 21.39 18.16 4.15
CA GLY A 382 22.28 18.97 5.00
C GLY A 382 23.50 19.44 4.23
N MET A 383 24.14 18.54 3.45
CA MET A 383 25.29 18.88 2.62
C MET A 383 24.94 19.85 1.49
N MET A 384 23.78 19.69 0.86
CA MET A 384 23.31 20.60 -0.19
C MET A 384 23.07 22.01 0.37
N ARG A 385 22.47 22.12 1.56
CA ARG A 385 22.29 23.40 2.26
C ARG A 385 23.63 24.01 2.62
N ALA A 386 24.53 23.24 3.22
CA ALA A 386 25.87 23.70 3.58
C ALA A 386 26.61 24.25 2.35
N SER A 387 26.55 23.54 1.23
CA SER A 387 27.16 23.99 -0.03
C SER A 387 26.58 25.31 -0.52
N SER A 388 25.26 25.49 -0.45
CA SER A 388 24.59 26.75 -0.83
C SER A 388 24.92 27.92 0.09
N TYR A 389 24.86 27.74 1.41
CA TYR A 389 25.12 28.83 2.38
C TYR A 389 26.59 29.25 2.37
N ILE A 390 27.53 28.28 2.34
CA ILE A 390 28.96 28.58 2.23
C ILE A 390 29.27 29.28 0.90
N ALA A 391 28.70 28.79 -0.22
CA ALA A 391 28.90 29.42 -1.51
C ALA A 391 28.34 30.86 -1.55
N LYS A 392 27.19 31.11 -0.92
CA LYS A 392 26.62 32.45 -0.78
C LYS A 392 27.56 33.38 -0.01
N GLU A 393 28.08 32.93 1.13
CA GLU A 393 29.00 33.71 1.97
C GLU A 393 30.30 34.08 1.23
N LYS A 394 30.77 33.19 0.34
CA LYS A 394 32.02 33.38 -0.42
C LYS A 394 31.85 33.95 -1.84
N GLY A 395 30.63 34.10 -2.34
CA GLY A 395 30.36 34.46 -3.74
C GLY A 395 30.78 33.36 -4.73
N TRP A 396 30.72 32.09 -4.32
CA TRP A 396 31.08 30.93 -5.14
C TRP A 396 29.87 30.29 -5.83
N LYS A 397 30.14 29.35 -6.74
CA LYS A 397 29.10 28.49 -7.32
C LYS A 397 28.76 27.37 -6.33
N PRO A 398 27.49 27.15 -5.93
CA PRO A 398 27.14 26.08 -4.99
C PRO A 398 27.58 24.68 -5.47
N SER A 399 27.59 24.43 -6.78
CA SER A 399 28.02 23.15 -7.36
C SER A 399 29.52 22.86 -7.24
N SER A 400 30.35 23.87 -6.93
CA SER A 400 31.79 23.68 -6.69
C SER A 400 32.13 23.51 -5.21
N VAL A 401 31.13 23.50 -4.32
CA VAL A 401 31.32 23.36 -2.87
C VAL A 401 30.84 21.98 -2.41
N SER A 402 31.64 21.34 -1.59
CA SER A 402 31.32 20.08 -0.92
C SER A 402 31.68 20.18 0.55
N CYS A 403 30.66 20.32 1.40
CA CYS A 403 30.82 20.37 2.85
C CYS A 403 30.17 19.12 3.49
N PRO A 404 30.95 18.25 4.17
CA PRO A 404 30.40 17.11 4.90
C PRO A 404 29.46 17.58 6.02
N VAL A 405 28.37 16.84 6.22
CA VAL A 405 27.43 17.09 7.32
C VAL A 405 27.12 15.75 7.97
N ILE A 406 27.34 15.65 9.27
CA ILE A 406 27.15 14.41 10.04
C ILE A 406 26.09 14.59 11.14
N GLY A 407 25.84 13.55 11.94
CA GLY A 407 24.91 13.59 13.07
C GLY A 407 23.53 13.03 12.73
N GLY A 408 22.52 13.88 12.73
CA GLY A 408 21.14 13.57 12.35
C GLY A 408 20.62 14.52 11.27
N HIS A 409 19.29 14.69 11.21
CA HIS A 409 18.59 15.43 10.17
C HIS A 409 17.72 16.59 10.70
N SER A 410 17.82 16.96 11.97
CA SER A 410 16.98 18.03 12.53
C SER A 410 17.64 18.88 13.61
N GLY A 411 17.59 20.20 13.43
CA GLY A 411 18.04 21.18 14.42
C GLY A 411 19.48 20.91 14.86
N ILE A 412 19.71 20.90 16.17
CA ILE A 412 21.04 20.69 16.77
C ILE A 412 21.71 19.35 16.40
N THR A 413 20.94 18.36 15.92
CA THR A 413 21.52 17.08 15.48
C THR A 413 22.29 17.21 14.16
N ILE A 414 22.10 18.29 13.39
CA ILE A 414 22.84 18.52 12.15
C ILE A 414 24.20 19.12 12.51
N VAL A 415 25.30 18.45 12.13
CA VAL A 415 26.67 18.86 12.46
C VAL A 415 27.46 19.08 11.17
N PRO A 416 27.53 20.33 10.65
CA PRO A 416 28.34 20.66 9.47
C PRO A 416 29.83 20.65 9.81
N ILE A 417 30.63 19.96 9.00
CA ILE A 417 32.08 19.84 9.17
C ILE A 417 32.74 20.84 8.22
N ILE A 418 32.59 22.12 8.54
CA ILE A 418 33.07 23.24 7.70
C ILE A 418 34.60 23.19 7.57
N SER A 419 35.30 22.65 8.58
CA SER A 419 36.76 22.44 8.53
C SER A 419 37.21 21.50 7.41
N GLN A 420 36.30 20.67 6.89
CA GLN A 420 36.53 19.75 5.78
C GLN A 420 35.79 20.14 4.50
N CYS A 421 35.25 21.35 4.46
CA CYS A 421 34.65 21.87 3.24
C CYS A 421 35.71 21.97 2.13
N LYS A 422 35.32 21.58 0.91
CA LYS A 422 36.14 21.70 -0.30
C LYS A 422 35.44 22.57 -1.34
N PRO A 423 36.09 23.63 -1.86
CA PRO A 423 37.35 24.21 -1.36
C PRO A 423 37.22 24.75 0.07
N ASP A 424 38.35 24.95 0.75
CA ASP A 424 38.39 25.51 2.11
C ASP A 424 37.85 26.95 2.08
N PRO A 425 36.73 27.24 2.76
CA PRO A 425 36.09 28.54 2.70
C PRO A 425 36.81 29.62 3.52
N GLN A 426 37.76 29.27 4.39
CA GLN A 426 38.51 30.23 5.23
C GLN A 426 37.58 31.25 5.93
N LEU A 427 36.50 30.74 6.53
CA LEU A 427 35.52 31.55 7.26
C LEU A 427 36.07 31.93 8.64
N SER A 428 35.73 33.13 9.12
CA SER A 428 35.99 33.52 10.51
C SER A 428 35.18 32.64 11.49
N PRO A 429 35.57 32.54 12.77
CA PRO A 429 34.79 31.82 13.77
C PRO A 429 33.32 32.28 13.88
N GLU A 430 33.06 33.57 13.68
CA GLU A 430 31.72 34.18 13.68
C GLU A 430 30.92 33.73 12.45
N GLN A 431 31.54 33.76 11.27
CA GLN A 431 30.94 33.27 10.03
C GLN A 431 30.63 31.77 10.10
N VAL A 432 31.54 30.96 10.67
CA VAL A 432 31.32 29.52 10.91
C VAL A 432 30.08 29.29 11.77
N LYS A 433 29.92 30.05 12.86
CA LYS A 433 28.73 29.96 13.74
C LYS A 433 27.45 30.38 13.01
N LEU A 434 27.50 31.47 12.24
CA LEU A 434 26.37 31.98 11.47
C LEU A 434 25.91 30.95 10.42
N VAL A 435 26.82 30.47 9.58
CA VAL A 435 26.51 29.48 8.55
C VAL A 435 26.01 28.17 9.17
N THR A 436 26.59 27.75 10.30
CA THR A 436 26.10 26.57 11.04
C THR A 436 24.65 26.76 11.49
N HIS A 437 24.30 27.94 12.01
CA HIS A 437 22.93 28.27 12.40
C HIS A 437 21.97 28.25 11.18
N GLU A 438 22.34 28.89 10.08
CA GLU A 438 21.52 28.90 8.84
C GLU A 438 21.26 27.48 8.32
N ILE A 439 22.28 26.61 8.31
CA ILE A 439 22.13 25.22 7.87
C ILE A 439 21.11 24.45 8.75
N ARG A 440 21.17 24.65 10.07
CA ARG A 440 20.28 23.99 11.04
C ARG A 440 18.83 24.48 10.94
N GLU A 441 18.63 25.79 10.73
CA GLU A 441 17.32 26.43 10.76
C GLU A 441 16.64 26.56 9.39
N ALA A 442 17.34 26.30 8.28
CA ALA A 442 16.79 26.36 6.92
C ALA A 442 15.44 25.64 6.74
N GLY A 443 15.24 24.51 7.42
CA GLY A 443 13.97 23.78 7.38
C GLY A 443 12.82 24.49 8.11
N ALA A 444 13.11 25.18 9.20
CA ALA A 444 12.13 25.97 9.95
C ALA A 444 11.77 27.26 9.20
N GLU A 445 12.76 27.94 8.62
CA GLU A 445 12.57 29.15 7.81
C GLU A 445 11.64 28.92 6.63
N ILE A 446 11.81 27.82 5.88
CA ILE A 446 10.93 27.52 4.74
C ILE A 446 9.49 27.23 5.20
N VAL A 447 9.31 26.52 6.32
CA VAL A 447 7.96 26.25 6.85
C VAL A 447 7.27 27.56 7.28
N ALA A 448 8.02 28.47 7.92
CA ALA A 448 7.53 29.80 8.28
C ALA A 448 7.17 30.63 7.04
N ALA A 449 8.06 30.66 6.03
CA ALA A 449 7.86 31.38 4.78
C ALA A 449 6.64 30.89 3.99
N LYS A 450 6.31 29.59 4.09
CA LYS A 450 5.12 29.01 3.45
C LYS A 450 3.81 29.33 4.15
N LYS A 451 3.80 30.04 5.28
CA LYS A 451 2.58 30.51 5.99
C LYS A 451 1.51 29.41 6.18
N GLY A 452 1.93 28.17 6.43
CA GLY A 452 1.04 27.02 6.59
C GLY A 452 0.60 26.30 5.31
N ALA A 453 0.93 26.82 4.12
CA ALA A 453 0.55 26.24 2.81
C ALA A 453 1.39 25.02 2.37
N GLY A 454 2.22 24.46 3.25
CA GLY A 454 2.98 23.24 2.96
C GLY A 454 4.30 23.15 3.72
N THR A 455 5.11 22.14 3.38
CA THR A 455 6.43 21.88 3.97
C THR A 455 7.55 21.98 2.93
N VAL A 456 8.80 21.79 3.36
CA VAL A 456 9.95 21.63 2.44
C VAL A 456 9.70 20.38 1.60
N ALA A 457 9.73 20.49 0.27
CA ALA A 457 9.35 19.39 -0.61
C ALA A 457 10.31 19.24 -1.79
N LEU A 458 10.41 20.26 -2.63
CA LEU A 458 11.21 20.24 -3.86
C LEU A 458 12.70 19.93 -3.61
N SER A 459 13.32 20.60 -2.64
CA SER A 459 14.73 20.36 -2.30
C SER A 459 14.97 19.00 -1.66
N ILE A 460 13.98 18.45 -0.93
CA ILE A 460 14.04 17.07 -0.41
C ILE A 460 13.96 16.07 -1.56
N ALA A 461 13.03 16.26 -2.50
CA ALA A 461 12.91 15.40 -3.68
C ALA A 461 14.20 15.39 -4.51
N TRP A 462 14.81 16.56 -4.75
CA TRP A 462 16.10 16.64 -5.43
C TRP A 462 17.23 15.96 -4.65
N SER A 463 17.28 16.14 -3.33
CA SER A 463 18.25 15.47 -2.44
C SER A 463 18.14 13.95 -2.50
N ALA A 464 16.90 13.43 -2.40
CA ALA A 464 16.62 12.01 -2.49
C ALA A 464 16.97 11.45 -3.87
N HIS A 465 16.60 12.16 -4.94
CA HIS A 465 16.98 11.78 -6.31
C HIS A 465 18.51 11.68 -6.47
N LYS A 466 19.27 12.67 -6.00
CA LYS A 466 20.74 12.65 -6.07
C LYS A 466 21.33 11.44 -5.33
N PHE A 467 20.83 11.15 -4.13
CA PHE A 467 21.26 9.98 -3.37
C PHE A 467 20.92 8.67 -4.10
N ILE A 468 19.69 8.56 -4.63
CA ILE A 468 19.22 7.38 -5.34
C ILE A 468 19.99 7.18 -6.65
N ASP A 469 20.38 8.24 -7.36
CA ASP A 469 21.24 8.14 -8.54
C ASP A 469 22.61 7.55 -8.20
N SER A 470 23.25 8.02 -7.13
CA SER A 470 24.47 7.40 -6.60
C SER A 470 24.26 5.93 -6.20
N LEU A 471 23.14 5.61 -5.56
CA LEU A 471 22.79 4.23 -5.22
C LEU A 471 22.56 3.35 -6.46
N LEU A 472 21.90 3.87 -7.50
CA LEU A 472 21.68 3.16 -8.76
C LEU A 472 23.00 2.83 -9.45
N ARG A 473 23.94 3.78 -9.50
CA ARG A 473 25.29 3.53 -10.01
C ARG A 473 26.01 2.42 -9.21
N ALA A 474 25.85 2.41 -7.89
CA ALA A 474 26.41 1.36 -7.03
C ALA A 474 25.73 -0.01 -7.24
N VAL A 475 24.41 -0.01 -7.48
CA VAL A 475 23.62 -1.19 -7.89
C VAL A 475 24.10 -1.77 -9.22
N ASP A 476 24.47 -0.90 -10.17
CA ASP A 476 25.05 -1.28 -11.46
C ASP A 476 26.52 -1.76 -11.34
N GLY A 477 27.10 -1.73 -10.14
CA GLY A 477 28.45 -2.24 -9.84
C GLY A 477 29.58 -1.20 -9.90
N GLU A 478 29.26 0.09 -10.03
CA GLU A 478 30.26 1.16 -9.88
C GLU A 478 30.80 1.17 -8.44
N LYS A 479 32.12 1.18 -8.29
CA LYS A 479 32.81 1.11 -6.99
C LYS A 479 33.23 2.48 -6.49
N GLY A 480 33.42 2.61 -5.18
CA GLY A 480 33.93 3.84 -4.55
C GLY A 480 32.91 4.98 -4.47
N ILE A 481 31.63 4.67 -4.61
CA ILE A 481 30.56 5.65 -4.45
C ILE A 481 30.35 5.89 -2.96
N VAL A 482 30.62 7.13 -2.54
CA VAL A 482 30.46 7.55 -1.14
C VAL A 482 29.36 8.61 -1.06
N GLU A 483 28.39 8.37 -0.19
CA GLU A 483 27.34 9.31 0.14
C GLU A 483 27.19 9.43 1.66
N THR A 484 26.55 10.50 2.14
CA THR A 484 26.17 10.59 3.56
C THR A 484 24.76 10.06 3.74
N ALA A 485 24.59 9.09 4.64
CA ALA A 485 23.29 8.53 4.99
C ALA A 485 23.16 8.35 6.50
N TYR A 486 21.95 8.48 7.03
CA TYR A 486 21.61 8.15 8.41
C TYR A 486 21.30 6.66 8.52
N VAL A 487 22.22 5.89 9.07
CA VAL A 487 22.18 4.42 9.06
C VAL A 487 22.35 3.85 10.46
N LYS A 488 21.95 2.59 10.63
CA LYS A 488 22.27 1.84 11.85
C LYS A 488 23.76 1.50 11.87
N GLY A 489 24.39 1.66 13.03
CA GLY A 489 25.79 1.35 13.26
C GLY A 489 26.29 2.00 14.54
N SER A 490 27.45 1.57 15.02
CA SER A 490 28.07 2.15 16.22
C SER A 490 29.06 3.24 15.81
N VAL A 491 28.57 4.47 15.71
CA VAL A 491 29.38 5.68 15.45
C VAL A 491 29.03 6.73 16.49
N ALA A 492 30.04 7.41 17.05
CA ALA A 492 29.84 8.45 18.06
C ALA A 492 28.99 8.00 19.27
N GLU A 493 29.16 6.75 19.72
CA GLU A 493 28.48 6.16 20.89
C GLU A 493 26.94 6.04 20.77
N VAL A 494 26.39 6.20 19.56
CA VAL A 494 24.97 6.00 19.27
C VAL A 494 24.77 4.90 18.24
N ASN A 495 23.59 4.27 18.24
CA ASN A 495 23.24 3.15 17.38
C ASN A 495 22.82 3.55 15.96
N TYR A 496 22.57 4.84 15.73
CA TYR A 496 22.20 5.39 14.44
C TYR A 496 22.86 6.74 14.28
N PHE A 497 23.48 6.96 13.13
CA PHE A 497 24.22 8.19 12.88
C PHE A 497 24.32 8.46 11.37
N SER A 498 24.36 9.75 11.02
CA SER A 498 24.58 10.23 9.66
C SER A 498 26.07 10.45 9.48
N ASN A 499 26.69 9.69 8.59
CA ASN A 499 28.10 9.84 8.25
C ASN A 499 28.38 9.30 6.83
N PRO A 500 29.59 9.49 6.29
CA PRO A 500 29.94 8.95 4.99
C PRO A 500 29.90 7.42 4.99
N VAL A 501 29.20 6.86 4.00
CA VAL A 501 29.07 5.42 3.75
C VAL A 501 29.44 5.12 2.30
N GLU A 502 30.16 4.02 2.09
CA GLU A 502 30.39 3.48 0.77
C GLU A 502 29.19 2.62 0.36
N LEU A 503 28.64 2.90 -0.81
CA LEU A 503 27.51 2.19 -1.41
C LEU A 503 28.02 1.08 -2.35
N GLY A 504 27.27 -0.01 -2.42
CA GLY A 504 27.48 -1.11 -3.36
C GLY A 504 26.16 -1.77 -3.76
N PRO A 505 26.22 -2.94 -4.44
CA PRO A 505 25.04 -3.54 -5.07
C PRO A 505 23.88 -3.92 -4.14
N GLU A 506 24.20 -4.10 -2.85
CA GLU A 506 23.26 -4.53 -1.81
C GLU A 506 23.08 -3.47 -0.71
N GLY A 507 23.37 -2.20 -0.99
CA GLY A 507 23.25 -1.09 -0.03
C GLY A 507 24.61 -0.64 0.50
N VAL A 508 24.70 -0.34 1.79
CA VAL A 508 25.96 0.06 2.43
C VAL A 508 26.92 -1.12 2.52
N VAL A 509 28.12 -0.96 1.95
CA VAL A 509 29.20 -1.94 2.06
C VAL A 509 30.17 -1.60 3.18
N LYS A 510 30.36 -0.30 3.46
CA LYS A 510 31.29 0.17 4.48
C LYS A 510 30.83 1.48 5.11
N ASN A 511 30.82 1.52 6.44
CA ASN A 511 30.67 2.76 7.20
C ASN A 511 32.08 3.39 7.38
N LEU A 512 32.27 4.64 6.94
CA LEU A 512 33.57 5.31 6.97
C LEU A 512 33.84 6.06 8.30
N GLY A 513 32.91 5.98 9.25
CA GLY A 513 33.04 6.55 10.58
C GLY A 513 33.01 8.08 10.61
N LEU A 514 33.58 8.63 11.68
CA LEU A 514 33.65 10.08 11.87
C LEU A 514 34.81 10.69 11.07
N PRO A 515 34.59 11.82 10.39
CA PRO A 515 35.68 12.61 9.86
C PRO A 515 36.49 13.23 11.01
N GLN A 516 37.70 13.71 10.73
CA GLN A 516 38.45 14.54 11.68
C GLN A 516 37.66 15.82 12.04
N LEU A 517 37.57 16.13 13.33
CA LEU A 517 36.79 17.26 13.84
C LEU A 517 37.69 18.26 14.54
N ASN A 518 37.45 19.55 14.33
CA ASN A 518 38.01 20.61 15.18
C ASN A 518 37.22 20.76 16.50
N ASP A 519 37.66 21.62 17.41
CA ASP A 519 37.06 21.73 18.75
C ASP A 519 35.62 22.27 18.74
N TYR A 520 35.29 23.16 17.78
CA TYR A 520 33.92 23.63 17.59
C TYR A 520 33.01 22.50 17.09
N GLU A 521 33.46 21.72 16.10
CA GLU A 521 32.69 20.59 15.57
C GLU A 521 32.51 19.48 16.60
N LYS A 522 33.51 19.24 17.47
CA LYS A 522 33.37 18.36 18.64
C LYS A 522 32.32 18.88 19.61
N SER A 523 32.25 20.18 19.88
CA SER A 523 31.22 20.74 20.76
C SER A 523 29.82 20.56 20.15
N LEU A 524 29.68 20.79 18.84
CA LEU A 524 28.42 20.52 18.12
C LEU A 524 28.02 19.04 18.17
N LEU A 525 28.99 18.13 18.09
CA LEU A 525 28.75 16.69 18.20
C LEU A 525 28.29 16.30 19.62
N ASN A 526 28.91 16.88 20.66
CA ASN A 526 28.54 16.65 22.05
C ASN A 526 27.09 17.10 22.33
N ASP A 527 26.65 18.22 21.73
CA ASP A 527 25.25 18.67 21.82
C ASP A 527 24.29 17.77 21.01
N CYS A 528 24.77 17.23 19.89
CA CYS A 528 24.00 16.37 18.99
C CYS A 528 23.62 15.03 19.65
N ILE A 529 24.57 14.38 20.33
CA ILE A 529 24.42 12.99 20.83
C ILE A 529 23.21 12.82 21.76
N PRO A 530 22.98 13.66 22.79
CA PRO A 530 21.82 13.52 23.69
C PRO A 530 20.48 13.66 22.96
N ALA A 531 20.36 14.67 22.09
CA ALA A 531 19.13 14.90 21.32
C ALA A 531 18.86 13.75 20.35
N LEU A 532 19.91 13.25 19.67
CA LEU A 532 19.79 12.12 18.77
C LEU A 532 19.40 10.84 19.50
N THR A 533 19.96 10.59 20.69
CA THR A 533 19.61 9.46 21.56
C THR A 533 18.12 9.47 21.92
N GLN A 534 17.56 10.64 22.24
CA GLN A 534 16.12 10.76 22.51
C GLN A 534 15.27 10.39 21.28
N HIS A 535 15.66 10.87 20.10
CA HIS A 535 14.96 10.56 18.85
C HIS A 535 15.03 9.07 18.48
N ILE A 536 16.18 8.44 18.71
CA ILE A 536 16.39 7.00 18.49
C ILE A 536 15.46 6.19 19.40
N ARG A 537 15.46 6.49 20.70
CA ARG A 537 14.59 5.81 21.68
C ARG A 537 13.11 5.97 21.34
N ALA A 538 12.69 7.15 20.88
CA ALA A 538 11.32 7.39 20.44
C ALA A 538 10.94 6.50 19.23
N GLY A 539 11.86 6.35 18.26
CA GLY A 539 11.72 5.48 17.10
C GLY A 539 11.58 4.01 17.48
N GLU A 540 12.54 3.48 18.25
CA GLU A 540 12.56 2.10 18.71
C GLU A 540 11.34 1.77 19.59
N GLY A 541 10.97 2.67 20.51
CA GLY A 541 9.80 2.51 21.38
C GLY A 541 8.48 2.44 20.60
N ALA A 542 8.34 3.21 19.52
CA ALA A 542 7.12 3.23 18.70
C ALA A 542 6.87 1.91 17.93
N ALA A 543 7.89 1.05 17.81
CA ALA A 543 7.73 -0.27 17.18
C ALA A 543 6.87 -1.22 18.03
N THR A 544 6.81 -1.01 19.35
CA THR A 544 5.97 -1.80 20.25
C THR A 544 4.49 -1.43 20.10
N ASP A 545 3.58 -2.40 20.27
CA ASP A 545 2.12 -2.15 20.31
C ASP A 545 1.64 -1.69 21.70
N SER A 546 2.54 -1.66 22.69
CA SER A 546 2.33 -1.05 24.00
C SER A 546 2.44 0.48 23.89
N ARG A 547 1.43 1.21 24.37
CA ARG A 547 1.51 2.68 24.52
C ARG A 547 2.81 3.02 25.28
N PRO A 548 3.62 3.97 24.81
CA PRO A 548 4.72 4.45 25.62
C PRO A 548 4.13 5.04 26.91
N ASN A 549 4.52 4.48 28.06
CA ASN A 549 4.36 5.14 29.34
C ASN A 549 5.19 6.42 29.29
N LEU A 550 4.55 7.53 28.96
CA LEU A 550 5.09 8.85 29.24
C LEU A 550 5.10 8.96 30.76
N VAL A 551 6.27 8.82 31.35
CA VAL A 551 6.51 9.22 32.74
C VAL A 551 6.16 10.71 32.82
N PRO A 552 5.18 11.14 33.62
CA PRO A 552 4.95 12.56 33.85
C PRO A 552 6.16 13.12 34.57
N ASN A 553 6.66 14.25 34.10
CA ASN A 553 7.72 15.01 34.74
C ASN A 553 7.51 15.07 36.26
N ALA A 554 8.55 14.70 37.01
CA ALA A 554 8.71 15.10 38.38
C ALA A 554 8.62 16.63 38.43
N MET A 555 7.58 17.15 39.07
CA MET A 555 7.61 18.50 39.61
C MET A 555 8.67 18.52 40.70
N VAL A 556 9.70 19.32 40.46
CA VAL A 556 10.55 19.88 41.49
C VAL A 556 9.66 20.71 42.41
N LEU A 557 9.45 20.20 43.63
CA LEU A 557 9.56 20.94 44.89
C LEU A 557 10.11 19.98 45.94
#